data_AF-A0A0C2XT50-F1
#
_entry.id   AF-A0A0C2XT50-F1
#
_cell.length_a   1.000
_cell.length_b   1.000
_cell.length_c   1.000
_cell.angle_alpha   90.00
_cell.angle_beta   90.00
_cell.angle_gamma   90.00
#
_symmetry.space_group_name_H-M   'P 1'
#
loop_
_entity.id
_entity.type
_entity.pdbx_description
1 polymer ?
#
loop_
_entity_poly.entity_id
_entity_poly.type
_entity_poly.pdbx_seq_one_letter_code
_entity_poly.pdbx_strand_id
1 'polypeptide(L)'
;MATLWQEFKFAAYLAFRTIVPDKSHRIPITWSTWMLPVFCYAPFIFLAYLTRRPDTYMIRLLLLPSVIVSILVAAYRFTWTIPELNVYNWGQCLFAAVSISKALEFGLTPEGMLKVGECRPGVKKGKSKSFQNGVANGSPDNGDASRNPYIASWFYDALEVAHTLRGLKWKFGQGIPIPPHTRPLERSAFLDATARSFIKNFLILDLLESCLKLFPGVGTTLGGSMFYPHLSPITRFVVSTIIHILTGSAILSGFGMVYDLVTLFAVGVMDSSPLSWPPIMDHPWSSDSMHKFWSKDWHQLLRQTFLVFGGYPGKWLGGNIGMLFGTFLASGLFHECAMYSMARGFDHSATIFFAAQGPVLILERLWKKVTGRNVQGTAGRLWVYFMMFVAAQPMVNAWHRRGLGGGMVIPPIISPARWIILPLLKKLIARGR
;
A
#
# COMPACT_ATOMS: atom_id res chain seq x y z
N MET A 1 -45.13 18.00 -0.78
CA MET A 1 -44.70 16.71 -1.35
C MET A 1 -43.21 16.81 -1.63
N ALA A 2 -42.42 15.81 -1.23
CA ALA A 2 -41.02 15.74 -1.65
C ALA A 2 -40.96 15.52 -3.16
N THR A 3 -39.99 16.16 -3.82
CA THR A 3 -39.74 15.92 -5.26
C THR A 3 -39.12 14.54 -5.46
N LEU A 4 -39.31 13.94 -6.64
CA LEU A 4 -38.66 12.66 -7.00
C LEU A 4 -37.14 12.69 -6.76
N TRP A 5 -36.50 13.84 -6.99
CA TRP A 5 -35.09 14.04 -6.75
C TRP A 5 -34.70 14.01 -5.26
N GLN A 6 -35.56 14.55 -4.38
CA GLN A 6 -35.35 14.48 -2.93
C GLN A 6 -35.49 13.05 -2.43
N GLU A 7 -36.50 12.31 -2.91
CA GLU A 7 -36.68 10.89 -2.59
C GLU A 7 -35.47 10.06 -3.07
N PHE A 8 -34.98 10.29 -4.29
CA PHE A 8 -33.80 9.62 -4.80
C PHE A 8 -32.55 9.92 -3.97
N LYS A 9 -32.31 11.19 -3.63
CA LYS A 9 -31.19 11.59 -2.75
C LYS A 9 -31.29 10.93 -1.38
N PHE A 10 -32.47 10.90 -0.79
CA PHE A 10 -32.71 10.29 0.51
C PHE A 10 -32.49 8.76 0.46
N ALA A 11 -33.03 8.08 -0.55
CA ALA A 11 -32.81 6.65 -0.76
C ALA A 11 -31.33 6.32 -0.98
N ALA A 12 -30.61 7.10 -1.80
CA ALA A 12 -29.18 6.94 -2.01
C ALA A 12 -28.38 7.15 -0.72
N TYR A 13 -28.76 8.14 0.09
CA TYR A 13 -28.17 8.37 1.41
C TYR A 13 -28.40 7.18 2.34
N LEU A 14 -29.63 6.65 2.42
CA LEU A 14 -29.94 5.48 3.24
C LEU A 14 -29.19 4.22 2.78
N ALA A 15 -29.11 4.00 1.47
CA ALA A 15 -28.36 2.89 0.89
C ALA A 15 -26.86 3.01 1.24
N PHE A 16 -26.28 4.19 1.12
CA PHE A 16 -24.91 4.46 1.54
C PHE A 16 -24.71 4.18 3.04
N ARG A 17 -25.61 4.66 3.90
CA ARG A 17 -25.53 4.46 5.36
C ARG A 17 -25.72 3.02 5.81
N THR A 18 -26.41 2.21 5.02
CA THR A 18 -26.52 0.76 5.26
C THR A 18 -25.15 0.09 5.14
N ILE A 19 -24.29 0.57 4.24
CA ILE A 19 -22.94 0.03 3.99
C ILE A 19 -21.88 0.72 4.85
N VAL A 20 -21.97 2.06 4.96
CA VAL A 20 -21.05 2.94 5.69
C VAL A 20 -21.84 3.61 6.82
N PRO A 21 -22.08 2.90 7.93
CA PRO A 21 -22.87 3.43 9.02
C PRO A 21 -22.19 4.59 9.72
N ASP A 22 -22.99 5.42 10.37
CA ASP A 22 -22.49 6.43 11.31
C ASP A 22 -21.67 5.79 12.43
N LYS A 23 -20.76 6.56 13.02
CA LYS A 23 -19.79 6.06 14.01
C LYS A 23 -20.47 5.32 15.17
N SER A 24 -21.64 5.81 15.61
CA SER A 24 -22.43 5.21 16.70
C SER A 24 -23.04 3.84 16.35
N HIS A 25 -23.17 3.52 15.06
CA HIS A 25 -23.78 2.29 14.56
C HIS A 25 -22.76 1.28 14.03
N ARG A 26 -21.45 1.57 14.17
CA ARG A 26 -20.38 0.63 13.81
C ARG A 26 -20.26 -0.47 14.86
N ILE A 27 -19.90 -1.67 14.41
CA ILE A 27 -19.69 -2.85 15.24
C ILE A 27 -18.23 -2.86 15.71
N PRO A 28 -17.95 -2.84 17.02
CA PRO A 28 -16.59 -2.97 17.53
C PRO A 28 -15.99 -4.32 17.14
N ILE A 29 -14.72 -4.31 16.71
CA ILE A 29 -13.92 -5.53 16.53
C ILE A 29 -13.45 -6.00 17.90
N THR A 30 -13.94 -7.16 18.32
CA THR A 30 -13.65 -7.84 19.58
C THR A 30 -13.34 -9.32 19.31
N TRP A 31 -12.99 -10.08 20.35
CA TRP A 31 -12.80 -11.53 20.24
C TRP A 31 -14.05 -12.30 19.75
N SER A 32 -15.25 -11.75 19.91
CA SER A 32 -16.47 -12.38 19.40
C SER A 32 -16.82 -11.98 17.97
N THR A 33 -16.30 -10.85 17.47
CA THR A 33 -16.70 -10.29 16.16
C THR A 33 -15.56 -10.26 15.13
N TRP A 34 -14.31 -10.50 15.51
CA TRP A 34 -13.14 -10.33 14.62
C TRP A 34 -13.15 -11.15 13.34
N MET A 35 -13.84 -12.31 13.33
CA MET A 35 -13.99 -13.13 12.13
C MET A 35 -15.02 -12.60 11.13
N LEU A 36 -15.99 -11.81 11.57
CA LEU A 36 -17.04 -11.26 10.71
C LEU A 36 -16.49 -10.42 9.55
N PRO A 37 -15.60 -9.42 9.76
CA PRO A 37 -15.02 -8.68 8.65
C PRO A 37 -14.17 -9.57 7.74
N VAL A 38 -13.56 -10.65 8.24
CA VAL A 38 -12.82 -11.61 7.40
C VAL A 38 -13.77 -12.37 6.47
N PHE A 39 -14.91 -12.84 6.98
CA PHE A 39 -15.92 -13.54 6.18
C PHE A 39 -16.53 -12.66 5.08
N CYS A 40 -16.58 -11.34 5.29
CA CYS A 40 -17.00 -10.40 4.25
C CYS A 40 -16.09 -10.42 3.00
N TYR A 41 -14.87 -10.97 3.07
CA TYR A 41 -14.00 -11.17 1.91
C TYR A 41 -14.21 -12.52 1.20
N ALA A 42 -15.06 -13.42 1.69
CA ALA A 42 -15.33 -14.69 1.02
C ALA A 42 -15.84 -14.52 -0.43
N PRO A 43 -16.77 -13.58 -0.73
CA PRO A 43 -17.19 -13.30 -2.11
C PRO A 43 -16.03 -12.81 -3.00
N PHE A 44 -15.08 -12.05 -2.44
CA PHE A 44 -13.89 -11.59 -3.16
C PHE A 44 -12.97 -12.76 -3.54
N ILE A 45 -12.74 -13.70 -2.62
CA ILE A 45 -11.96 -14.91 -2.92
C ILE A 45 -12.68 -15.78 -3.96
N PHE A 46 -14.01 -15.88 -3.88
CA PHE A 46 -14.79 -16.58 -4.91
C PHE A 46 -14.70 -15.88 -6.28
N LEU A 47 -14.72 -14.55 -6.33
CA LEU A 47 -14.50 -13.80 -7.57
C LEU A 47 -13.08 -14.04 -8.13
N ALA A 48 -12.07 -14.12 -7.26
CA ALA A 48 -10.70 -14.49 -7.63
C ALA A 48 -10.59 -15.92 -8.17
N TYR A 49 -11.41 -16.84 -7.66
CA TYR A 49 -11.55 -18.18 -8.24
C TYR A 49 -12.19 -18.13 -9.64
N LEU A 50 -13.31 -17.42 -9.78
CA LEU A 50 -14.04 -17.33 -11.05
C LEU A 50 -13.22 -16.68 -12.16
N THR A 51 -12.35 -15.71 -11.84
CA THR A 51 -11.48 -15.06 -12.86
C THR A 51 -10.42 -16.01 -13.42
N ARG A 52 -10.25 -17.18 -12.79
CA ARG A 52 -9.40 -18.29 -13.25
C ARG A 52 -10.19 -19.43 -13.88
N ARG A 53 -11.41 -19.16 -14.35
CA ARG A 53 -12.27 -20.13 -15.03
C ARG A 53 -12.75 -19.58 -16.37
N PRO A 54 -12.83 -20.43 -17.41
CA PRO A 54 -13.41 -20.02 -18.69
C PRO A 54 -14.91 -19.72 -18.51
N ASP A 55 -15.44 -18.85 -19.37
CA ASP A 55 -16.88 -18.61 -19.52
C ASP A 55 -17.63 -18.09 -18.28
N THR A 56 -16.90 -17.49 -17.33
CA THR A 56 -17.48 -16.93 -16.09
C THR A 56 -17.75 -15.43 -16.14
N TYR A 57 -17.53 -14.75 -17.27
CA TYR A 57 -17.57 -13.29 -17.34
C TYR A 57 -18.89 -12.69 -16.84
N MET A 58 -20.04 -13.20 -17.29
CA MET A 58 -21.34 -12.73 -16.84
C MET A 58 -21.55 -12.95 -15.33
N ILE A 59 -21.13 -14.10 -14.80
CA ILE A 59 -21.21 -14.40 -13.35
C ILE A 59 -20.37 -13.40 -12.56
N ARG A 60 -19.14 -13.13 -13.01
CA ARG A 60 -18.23 -12.17 -12.37
C ARG A 60 -18.81 -10.76 -12.38
N LEU A 61 -19.40 -10.33 -13.50
CA LEU A 61 -20.01 -9.02 -13.64
C LEU A 61 -21.23 -8.85 -12.72
N LEU A 62 -22.09 -9.87 -12.62
CA LEU A 62 -23.26 -9.86 -11.74
C LEU A 62 -22.88 -9.97 -10.25
N LEU A 63 -21.79 -10.66 -9.93
CA LEU A 63 -21.29 -10.82 -8.56
C LEU A 63 -20.55 -9.57 -8.03
N LEU A 64 -19.97 -8.77 -8.93
CA LEU A 64 -19.11 -7.63 -8.60
C LEU A 64 -19.74 -6.62 -7.62
N PRO A 65 -21.01 -6.16 -7.77
CA PRO A 65 -21.61 -5.24 -6.81
C PRO A 65 -21.65 -5.81 -5.39
N SER A 66 -22.05 -7.07 -5.24
CA SER A 66 -22.11 -7.76 -3.95
C SER A 66 -20.73 -7.92 -3.31
N VAL A 67 -19.69 -8.16 -4.12
CA VAL A 67 -18.30 -8.22 -3.66
C VAL A 67 -17.84 -6.86 -3.13
N ILE A 68 -18.08 -5.79 -3.88
CA ILE A 68 -17.70 -4.42 -3.46
C ILE A 68 -18.43 -4.05 -2.17
N VAL A 69 -19.74 -4.30 -2.09
CA VAL A 69 -20.54 -4.03 -0.88
C VAL A 69 -20.00 -4.81 0.30
N SER A 70 -19.69 -6.10 0.13
CA SER A 70 -19.15 -6.93 1.22
C SER A 70 -17.80 -6.41 1.72
N ILE A 71 -16.90 -6.00 0.81
CA ILE A 71 -15.61 -5.39 1.16
C ILE A 71 -15.82 -4.06 1.91
N LEU A 72 -16.75 -3.21 1.45
CA LEU A 72 -17.06 -1.94 2.12
C LEU A 72 -17.66 -2.15 3.52
N VAL A 73 -18.54 -3.14 3.67
CA VAL A 73 -19.07 -3.55 4.98
C VAL A 73 -17.92 -3.99 5.90
N ALA A 74 -17.00 -4.83 5.42
CA ALA A 74 -15.81 -5.22 6.17
C ALA A 74 -15.03 -3.99 6.66
N ALA A 75 -14.88 -3.00 5.78
CA ALA A 75 -14.04 -1.83 6.00
C ALA A 75 -14.64 -0.75 6.91
N TYR A 76 -15.95 -0.50 6.81
CA TYR A 76 -16.60 0.65 7.45
C TYR A 76 -17.63 0.27 8.51
N ARG A 77 -18.20 -0.94 8.46
CA ARG A 77 -19.15 -1.38 9.48
C ARG A 77 -18.44 -1.92 10.72
N PHE A 78 -17.30 -2.58 10.54
CA PHE A 78 -16.47 -3.08 11.64
C PHE A 78 -15.34 -2.12 11.94
N THR A 79 -15.13 -1.78 13.21
CA THR A 79 -14.16 -0.75 13.61
C THR A 79 -13.41 -1.14 14.88
N TRP A 80 -12.12 -0.85 14.90
CA TRP A 80 -11.32 -0.83 16.13
C TRP A 80 -11.67 0.42 16.93
N THR A 81 -12.12 0.22 18.17
CA THR A 81 -12.59 1.31 19.05
C THR A 81 -11.54 1.74 20.07
N ILE A 82 -10.58 0.87 20.39
CA ILE A 82 -9.44 1.17 21.26
C ILE A 82 -8.58 2.24 20.54
N PRO A 83 -8.34 3.43 21.13
CA PRO A 83 -7.67 4.54 20.46
C PRO A 83 -6.31 4.18 19.85
N GLU A 84 -5.52 3.36 20.54
CA GLU A 84 -4.22 2.87 20.11
C GLU A 84 -4.32 1.97 18.87
N LEU A 85 -5.43 1.24 18.73
CA LEU A 85 -5.71 0.35 17.60
C LEU A 85 -6.36 1.09 16.41
N ASN A 86 -6.63 2.39 16.50
CA ASN A 86 -7.32 3.13 15.44
C ASN A 86 -6.55 3.11 14.10
N VAL A 87 -5.22 2.93 14.13
CA VAL A 87 -4.39 2.76 12.92
C VAL A 87 -4.79 1.53 12.10
N TYR A 88 -5.37 0.50 12.72
CA TYR A 88 -5.85 -0.68 12.00
C TYR A 88 -7.13 -0.40 11.20
N ASN A 89 -7.94 0.61 11.58
CA ASN A 89 -9.04 1.07 10.73
C ASN A 89 -8.49 1.64 9.40
N TRP A 90 -7.37 2.36 9.44
CA TRP A 90 -6.69 2.83 8.23
C TRP A 90 -6.19 1.66 7.37
N GLY A 91 -5.45 0.73 7.98
CA GLY A 91 -4.95 -0.46 7.29
C GLY A 91 -6.06 -1.30 6.64
N GLN A 92 -7.18 -1.48 7.36
CA GLN A 92 -8.37 -2.16 6.87
C GLN A 92 -8.94 -1.47 5.61
N CYS A 93 -9.06 -0.14 5.62
CA CYS A 93 -9.57 0.60 4.45
C CYS A 93 -8.58 0.64 3.27
N LEU A 94 -7.27 0.67 3.52
CA LEU A 94 -6.26 0.49 2.47
C LEU A 94 -6.42 -0.88 1.80
N PHE A 95 -6.56 -1.94 2.59
CA PHE A 95 -6.76 -3.29 2.09
C PHE A 95 -8.09 -3.43 1.34
N ALA A 96 -9.16 -2.81 1.83
CA ALA A 96 -10.45 -2.75 1.15
C ALA A 96 -10.34 -2.07 -0.22
N ALA A 97 -9.65 -0.93 -0.32
CA ALA A 97 -9.46 -0.24 -1.59
C ALA A 97 -8.64 -1.09 -2.59
N VAL A 98 -7.57 -1.77 -2.15
CA VAL A 98 -6.84 -2.73 -2.99
C VAL A 98 -7.76 -3.84 -3.47
N SER A 99 -8.54 -4.43 -2.57
CA SER A 99 -9.45 -5.54 -2.88
C SER A 99 -10.56 -5.14 -3.85
N ILE A 100 -11.13 -3.94 -3.69
CA ILE A 100 -12.13 -3.38 -4.62
C ILE A 100 -11.50 -3.17 -6.00
N SER A 101 -10.31 -2.59 -6.07
CA SER A 101 -9.61 -2.44 -7.36
C SER A 101 -9.41 -3.79 -8.05
N LYS A 102 -8.98 -4.82 -7.31
CA LYS A 102 -8.83 -6.15 -7.88
C LYS A 102 -10.16 -6.77 -8.26
N ALA A 103 -11.21 -6.56 -7.47
CA ALA A 103 -12.56 -7.00 -7.82
C ALA A 103 -13.05 -6.34 -9.11
N LEU A 104 -12.83 -5.04 -9.30
CA LEU A 104 -13.14 -4.33 -10.54
C LEU A 104 -12.40 -4.94 -11.73
N GLU A 105 -11.09 -5.17 -11.61
CA GLU A 105 -10.30 -5.82 -12.65
C GLU A 105 -10.80 -7.24 -12.92
N PHE A 106 -11.07 -8.03 -11.88
CA PHE A 106 -11.61 -9.38 -12.01
C PHE A 106 -13.02 -9.40 -12.58
N GLY A 107 -13.85 -8.39 -12.35
CA GLY A 107 -15.22 -8.33 -12.87
C GLY A 107 -15.27 -7.85 -14.31
N LEU A 108 -14.43 -6.88 -14.65
CA LEU A 108 -14.52 -6.12 -15.91
C LEU A 108 -13.61 -6.65 -17.03
N THR A 109 -12.68 -7.56 -16.75
CA THR A 109 -11.85 -8.20 -17.79
C THR A 109 -12.54 -9.44 -18.38
N PRO A 110 -13.04 -9.42 -19.64
CA PRO A 110 -13.84 -10.52 -20.20
C PRO A 110 -13.14 -11.88 -20.19
N GLU A 111 -11.85 -11.91 -20.50
CA GLU A 111 -11.03 -13.12 -20.58
C GLU A 111 -10.59 -13.68 -19.22
N GLY A 112 -10.88 -12.97 -18.13
CA GLY A 112 -10.37 -13.31 -16.79
C GLY A 112 -8.90 -12.92 -16.59
N MET A 113 -8.35 -13.25 -15.44
CA MET A 113 -6.94 -12.97 -15.16
C MET A 113 -6.06 -14.05 -15.76
N LEU A 114 -5.07 -13.65 -16.56
CA LEU A 114 -4.18 -14.57 -17.26
C LEU A 114 -2.76 -14.52 -16.70
N LYS A 115 -2.15 -15.69 -16.53
CA LYS A 115 -0.71 -15.80 -16.31
C LYS A 115 0.03 -15.48 -17.61
N VAL A 116 1.31 -15.10 -17.49
CA VAL A 116 2.16 -14.88 -18.67
C VAL A 116 2.23 -16.16 -19.50
N GLY A 117 2.06 -16.04 -20.82
CA GLY A 117 2.03 -17.19 -21.73
C GLY A 117 0.65 -17.87 -21.88
N GLU A 118 -0.34 -17.57 -21.04
CA GLU A 118 -1.69 -18.12 -21.20
C GLU A 118 -2.50 -17.42 -22.29
N CYS A 119 -3.31 -18.17 -23.04
CA CYS A 119 -4.34 -17.62 -23.94
C CYS A 119 -5.73 -17.62 -23.30
N ARG A 120 -5.99 -18.54 -22.38
CA ARG A 120 -7.19 -18.65 -21.53
C ARG A 120 -6.75 -19.09 -20.13
N PRO A 121 -7.56 -18.90 -19.07
CA PRO A 121 -7.18 -19.35 -17.74
C PRO A 121 -6.80 -20.84 -17.73
N GLY A 122 -5.56 -21.15 -17.33
CA GLY A 122 -5.02 -22.51 -17.29
C GLY A 122 -4.54 -23.08 -18.64
N VAL A 123 -4.67 -22.36 -19.75
CA VAL A 123 -4.31 -22.83 -21.10
C VAL A 123 -3.11 -22.02 -21.62
N LYS A 124 -1.93 -22.66 -21.68
CA LYS A 124 -0.69 -22.05 -22.23
C LYS A 124 -0.77 -21.98 -23.76
N LYS A 125 -0.40 -20.82 -24.33
CA LYS A 125 -0.15 -20.67 -25.77
C LYS A 125 1.20 -21.32 -26.06
N GLY A 126 1.29 -22.19 -27.08
CA GLY A 126 2.52 -22.91 -27.42
C GLY A 126 3.76 -21.99 -27.53
N LYS A 127 4.98 -22.56 -27.33
CA LYS A 127 6.31 -21.89 -27.25
C LYS A 127 6.24 -20.34 -27.16
N SER A 128 5.70 -19.80 -26.07
CA SER A 128 5.71 -18.36 -25.85
C SER A 128 7.13 -17.88 -25.53
N LYS A 129 7.63 -16.86 -26.24
CA LYS A 129 8.86 -16.16 -25.87
C LYS A 129 8.71 -15.59 -24.45
N SER A 130 9.65 -15.91 -23.56
CA SER A 130 9.71 -15.32 -22.22
C SER A 130 9.98 -13.82 -22.36
N PHE A 131 9.08 -12.98 -21.88
CA PHE A 131 9.36 -11.55 -21.71
C PHE A 131 10.04 -11.37 -20.34
N GLN A 132 11.31 -10.92 -20.34
CA GLN A 132 12.01 -10.58 -19.11
C GLN A 132 11.50 -9.23 -18.59
N ASN A 133 10.91 -9.23 -17.39
CA ASN A 133 10.60 -8.00 -16.66
C ASN A 133 11.88 -7.52 -15.92
N GLY A 134 12.68 -6.68 -16.58
CA GLY A 134 13.84 -6.01 -15.96
C GLY A 134 15.12 -6.85 -15.85
N VAL A 135 16.14 -6.29 -15.18
CA VAL A 135 17.51 -6.84 -15.03
C VAL A 135 17.61 -7.78 -13.82
N ALA A 136 16.55 -8.56 -13.53
CA ALA A 136 16.60 -9.51 -12.43
C ALA A 136 17.53 -10.68 -12.81
N ASN A 137 18.49 -11.02 -11.94
CA ASN A 137 19.37 -12.18 -12.08
C ASN A 137 18.61 -13.49 -11.79
N GLY A 138 17.57 -13.75 -12.58
CA GLY A 138 16.62 -14.85 -12.42
C GLY A 138 15.26 -14.41 -12.96
N SER A 139 14.75 -15.10 -13.98
CA SER A 139 13.34 -14.97 -14.33
C SER A 139 12.55 -15.70 -13.25
N PRO A 140 11.47 -15.14 -12.67
CA PRO A 140 10.55 -15.92 -11.88
C PRO A 140 10.06 -17.03 -12.80
N ASP A 141 10.53 -18.25 -12.53
CA ASP A 141 10.43 -19.36 -13.46
C ASP A 141 8.99 -19.52 -13.96
N ASN A 142 8.84 -19.73 -15.27
CA ASN A 142 7.56 -20.13 -15.88
C ASN A 142 7.24 -21.60 -15.57
N GLY A 143 8.18 -22.32 -14.91
CA GLY A 143 7.93 -23.57 -14.23
C GLY A 143 6.96 -23.38 -13.08
N ASP A 144 5.90 -24.20 -13.04
CA ASP A 144 5.07 -24.34 -11.86
C ASP A 144 5.99 -24.78 -10.71
N ALA A 145 6.34 -23.84 -9.81
CA ALA A 145 7.00 -24.16 -8.55
C ALA A 145 6.24 -25.35 -7.91
N SER A 146 6.97 -26.28 -7.28
CA SER A 146 6.39 -27.44 -6.60
C SER A 146 5.18 -26.99 -5.78
N ARG A 147 3.99 -27.31 -6.27
CA ARG A 147 2.75 -26.93 -5.58
C ARG A 147 2.67 -27.82 -4.36
N ASN A 148 2.37 -27.23 -3.20
CA ASN A 148 2.14 -28.01 -2.00
C ASN A 148 1.04 -29.06 -2.29
N PRO A 149 1.32 -30.36 -2.12
CA PRO A 149 0.41 -31.43 -2.53
C PRO A 149 -0.92 -31.42 -1.78
N TYR A 150 -0.98 -30.77 -0.62
CA TYR A 150 -2.17 -30.72 0.24
C TYR A 150 -3.11 -29.56 -0.09
N ILE A 151 -2.70 -28.62 -0.95
CA ILE A 151 -3.52 -27.45 -1.31
C ILE A 151 -4.05 -27.64 -2.73
N ALA A 152 -5.37 -27.66 -2.86
CA ALA A 152 -6.01 -27.78 -4.16
C ALA A 152 -5.54 -26.66 -5.11
N SER A 153 -5.14 -27.03 -6.33
CA SER A 153 -4.55 -26.13 -7.32
C SER A 153 -5.42 -24.91 -7.62
N TRP A 154 -6.73 -25.09 -7.63
CA TRP A 154 -7.69 -24.03 -7.86
C TRP A 154 -7.74 -22.99 -6.73
N PHE A 155 -7.57 -23.45 -5.50
CA PHE A 155 -7.56 -22.58 -4.32
C PHE A 155 -6.26 -21.80 -4.27
N TYR A 156 -5.14 -22.47 -4.59
CA TYR A 156 -3.84 -21.82 -4.74
C TYR A 156 -3.88 -20.70 -5.80
N ASP A 157 -4.39 -20.98 -7.01
CA ASP A 157 -4.49 -19.96 -8.07
C ASP A 157 -5.36 -18.77 -7.66
N ALA A 158 -6.48 -19.02 -6.97
CA ALA A 158 -7.37 -17.97 -6.46
C ALA A 158 -6.68 -17.12 -5.38
N LEU A 159 -5.99 -17.74 -4.43
CA LEU A 159 -5.24 -17.03 -3.40
C LEU A 159 -4.05 -16.27 -3.99
N GLU A 160 -3.33 -16.85 -4.95
CA GLU A 160 -2.22 -16.20 -5.65
C GLU A 160 -2.70 -14.94 -6.36
N VAL A 161 -3.75 -15.04 -7.18
CA VAL A 161 -4.28 -13.87 -7.91
C VAL A 161 -4.91 -12.86 -6.96
N ALA A 162 -5.52 -13.27 -5.85
CA ALA A 162 -6.08 -12.36 -4.85
C ALA A 162 -5.00 -11.56 -4.10
N HIS A 163 -3.85 -12.16 -3.78
CA HIS A 163 -2.83 -11.54 -2.94
C HIS A 163 -1.61 -10.98 -3.71
N THR A 164 -1.43 -11.35 -4.98
CA THR A 164 -0.35 -10.78 -5.79
C THR A 164 -0.59 -9.30 -6.09
N LEU A 165 0.23 -8.42 -5.52
CA LEU A 165 0.10 -6.97 -5.71
C LEU A 165 0.80 -6.48 -6.98
N ARG A 166 2.00 -7.02 -7.27
CA ARG A 166 2.78 -6.70 -8.47
C ARG A 166 2.40 -7.54 -9.70
N GLY A 167 1.71 -8.66 -9.53
CA GLY A 167 1.35 -9.53 -10.65
C GLY A 167 2.56 -10.12 -11.39
N LEU A 168 3.64 -10.50 -10.69
CA LEU A 168 4.91 -10.91 -11.32
C LEU A 168 4.76 -12.03 -12.37
N LYS A 169 3.84 -12.97 -12.14
CA LYS A 169 3.53 -14.09 -13.05
C LYS A 169 2.30 -13.84 -13.93
N TRP A 170 1.75 -12.63 -13.88
CA TRP A 170 0.46 -12.25 -14.46
C TRP A 170 0.62 -11.23 -15.57
N LYS A 171 -0.26 -11.26 -16.58
CA LYS A 171 -0.20 -10.32 -17.70
C LYS A 171 -0.32 -8.86 -17.27
N PHE A 172 -1.17 -8.57 -16.29
CA PHE A 172 -1.34 -7.21 -15.77
C PHE A 172 -0.07 -6.67 -15.07
N GLY A 173 0.83 -7.55 -14.62
CA GLY A 173 2.11 -7.17 -14.02
C GLY A 173 3.27 -7.02 -15.01
N GLN A 174 3.03 -7.19 -16.32
CA GLN A 174 4.08 -7.05 -17.33
C GLN A 174 4.61 -5.61 -17.43
N GLY A 175 5.92 -5.48 -17.66
CA GLY A 175 6.59 -4.19 -17.78
C GLY A 175 6.83 -3.46 -16.46
N ILE A 176 6.51 -4.08 -15.32
CA ILE A 176 6.84 -3.52 -14.01
C ILE A 176 8.33 -3.74 -13.73
N PRO A 177 9.07 -2.71 -13.31
CA PRO A 177 10.46 -2.87 -12.86
C PRO A 177 10.54 -3.75 -11.62
N ILE A 178 11.38 -4.79 -11.68
CA ILE A 178 11.68 -5.68 -10.57
C ILE A 178 13.10 -5.39 -10.10
N PRO A 179 13.30 -4.96 -8.84
CA PRO A 179 14.63 -4.81 -8.27
C PRO A 179 15.39 -6.15 -8.28
N PRO A 180 16.71 -6.14 -8.50
CA PRO A 180 17.51 -7.36 -8.46
C PRO A 180 17.45 -8.00 -7.07
N HIS A 181 17.56 -9.33 -7.01
CA HIS A 181 17.64 -10.04 -5.74
C HIS A 181 18.92 -9.65 -4.99
N THR A 182 18.75 -9.25 -3.72
CA THR A 182 19.85 -8.94 -2.79
C THR A 182 20.12 -10.07 -1.80
N ARG A 183 19.28 -11.10 -1.80
CA ARG A 183 19.35 -12.27 -0.90
C ARG A 183 19.83 -13.51 -1.68
N PRO A 184 20.54 -14.46 -1.05
CA PRO A 184 20.86 -15.75 -1.66
C PRO A 184 19.57 -16.45 -2.13
N LEU A 185 19.60 -17.16 -3.26
CA LEU A 185 18.40 -17.84 -3.79
C LEU A 185 18.24 -19.29 -3.33
N GLU A 186 19.29 -19.86 -2.72
CA GLU A 186 19.19 -21.14 -2.01
C GLU A 186 18.23 -20.98 -0.82
N ARG A 187 17.30 -21.91 -0.63
CA ARG A 187 16.15 -21.74 0.25
C ARG A 187 16.55 -21.47 1.71
N SER A 188 17.48 -22.25 2.26
CA SER A 188 17.88 -22.11 3.67
C SER A 188 18.57 -20.77 3.92
N ALA A 189 19.50 -20.39 3.04
CA ALA A 189 20.21 -19.12 3.09
C ALA A 189 19.26 -17.93 2.81
N PHE A 190 18.27 -18.10 1.94
CA PHE A 190 17.23 -17.09 1.69
C PHE A 190 16.37 -16.84 2.93
N LEU A 191 15.94 -17.91 3.61
CA LEU A 191 15.15 -17.83 4.84
C LEU A 191 15.95 -17.16 5.97
N ASP A 192 17.21 -17.53 6.16
CA ASP A 192 18.09 -16.90 7.16
C ASP A 192 18.29 -15.40 6.85
N ALA A 193 18.62 -15.06 5.60
CA ALA A 193 18.77 -13.66 5.19
C ALA A 193 17.47 -12.85 5.38
N THR A 194 16.32 -13.47 5.10
CA THR A 194 15.00 -12.86 5.30
C THR A 194 14.67 -12.70 6.78
N ALA A 195 15.01 -13.66 7.64
CA ALA A 195 14.81 -13.56 9.09
C ALA A 195 15.65 -12.44 9.69
N ARG A 196 16.93 -12.31 9.28
CA ARG A 196 17.79 -11.19 9.69
C ARG A 196 17.24 -9.84 9.22
N SER A 197 16.75 -9.77 7.98
CA SER A 197 16.10 -8.57 7.43
C SER A 197 14.83 -8.20 8.21
N PHE A 198 13.98 -9.19 8.52
CA PHE A 198 12.78 -9.02 9.35
C PHE A 198 13.14 -8.44 10.73
N ILE A 199 14.08 -9.06 11.45
CA ILE A 199 14.50 -8.62 12.78
C ILE A 199 15.06 -7.19 12.70
N LYS A 200 15.91 -6.90 11.71
CA LYS A 200 16.46 -5.55 11.50
C LYS A 200 15.34 -4.53 11.29
N ASN A 201 14.42 -4.78 10.36
CA ASN A 201 13.33 -3.87 10.05
C ASN A 201 12.38 -3.69 11.23
N PHE A 202 12.11 -4.76 11.99
CA PHE A 202 11.34 -4.72 13.23
C PHE A 202 11.98 -3.80 14.27
N LEU A 203 13.27 -3.98 14.57
CA LEU A 203 13.98 -3.19 15.58
C LEU A 203 14.10 -1.71 15.18
N ILE A 204 14.34 -1.43 13.89
CA ILE A 204 14.35 -0.06 13.37
C ILE A 204 12.97 0.58 13.50
N LEU A 205 11.91 -0.12 13.09
CA LEU A 205 10.55 0.38 13.22
C LEU A 205 10.19 0.64 14.68
N ASP A 206 10.50 -0.29 15.58
CA ASP A 206 10.25 -0.18 17.02
C ASP A 206 10.92 1.07 17.62
N LEU A 207 12.19 1.31 17.25
CA LEU A 207 12.93 2.50 17.68
C LEU A 207 12.31 3.79 17.12
N LEU A 208 12.05 3.85 15.80
CA LEU A 208 11.51 5.04 15.14
C LEU A 208 10.12 5.41 15.66
N GLU A 209 9.25 4.41 15.82
CA GLU A 209 7.89 4.58 16.33
C GLU A 209 7.90 4.98 17.81
N SER A 210 8.81 4.44 18.60
CA SER A 210 9.03 4.86 20.00
C SER A 210 9.54 6.30 20.10
N CYS A 211 10.45 6.73 19.22
CA CYS A 211 10.92 8.11 19.15
C CYS A 211 9.81 9.08 18.72
N LEU A 212 8.98 8.71 17.73
CA LEU A 212 7.83 9.51 17.32
C LEU A 212 6.86 9.78 18.47
N LYS A 213 6.66 8.78 19.34
CA LYS A 213 5.81 8.88 20.52
C LYS A 213 6.30 9.87 21.59
N LEU A 214 7.55 10.34 21.51
CA LEU A 214 8.09 11.35 22.42
C LEU A 214 7.69 12.78 22.04
N PHE A 215 7.25 13.01 20.80
CA PHE A 215 6.88 14.35 20.34
C PHE A 215 5.47 14.75 20.84
N PRO A 216 5.33 15.87 21.57
CA PRO A 216 4.04 16.31 22.11
C PRO A 216 2.96 16.43 21.03
N GLY A 217 1.77 15.91 21.30
CA GLY A 217 0.64 15.86 20.36
C GLY A 217 0.79 14.80 19.26
N VAL A 218 1.90 14.83 18.50
CA VAL A 218 2.20 13.90 17.40
C VAL A 218 2.19 12.45 17.85
N GLY A 219 2.78 12.16 19.01
CA GLY A 219 2.85 10.82 19.59
C GLY A 219 1.55 10.30 20.22
N THR A 220 0.47 11.08 20.20
CA THR A 220 -0.79 10.76 20.88
C THR A 220 -1.84 10.23 19.92
N THR A 221 -2.78 9.42 20.43
CA THR A 221 -3.91 8.89 19.64
C THR A 221 -4.94 9.96 19.25
N LEU A 222 -4.88 11.13 19.88
CA LEU A 222 -5.63 12.33 19.48
C LEU A 222 -5.04 12.98 18.24
N GLY A 223 -3.73 12.89 18.08
CA GLY A 223 -2.97 13.53 17.02
C GLY A 223 -2.60 14.97 17.34
N GLY A 224 -1.64 15.49 16.57
CA GLY A 224 -1.14 16.85 16.72
C GLY A 224 -0.40 17.31 15.48
N SER A 225 -0.24 18.63 15.35
CA SER A 225 0.57 19.23 14.30
C SER A 225 2.05 18.92 14.52
N MET A 226 2.77 18.56 13.47
CA MET A 226 4.24 18.50 13.49
C MET A 226 4.90 19.89 13.44
N PHE A 227 4.11 20.95 13.19
CA PHE A 227 4.54 22.33 13.25
C PHE A 227 4.15 22.96 14.58
N TYR A 228 5.12 23.12 15.46
CA TYR A 228 4.92 23.71 16.79
C TYR A 228 4.95 25.25 16.76
N PRO A 229 3.81 25.93 17.03
CA PRO A 229 3.70 27.37 16.85
C PRO A 229 4.52 28.19 17.85
N HIS A 230 4.91 27.61 18.99
CA HIS A 230 5.71 28.25 20.03
C HIS A 230 7.22 28.24 19.73
N LEU A 231 7.67 27.45 18.74
CA LEU A 231 9.07 27.43 18.32
C LEU A 231 9.34 28.55 17.31
N SER A 232 10.58 29.05 17.31
CA SER A 232 11.08 29.95 16.27
C SER A 232 10.95 29.29 14.88
N PRO A 233 10.84 30.07 13.78
CA PRO A 233 10.60 29.51 12.45
C PRO A 233 11.61 28.41 12.06
N ILE A 234 12.91 28.65 12.27
CA ILE A 234 13.96 27.70 11.92
C ILE A 234 13.81 26.41 12.74
N THR A 235 13.71 26.52 14.07
CA THR A 235 13.58 25.35 14.94
C THR A 235 12.30 24.57 14.65
N ARG A 236 11.20 25.26 14.33
CA ARG A 236 9.93 24.64 13.94
C ARG A 236 10.07 23.76 12.71
N PHE A 237 10.72 24.25 11.64
CA PHE A 237 10.92 23.48 10.41
C PHE A 237 11.95 22.37 10.59
N VAL A 238 12.98 22.57 11.43
CA VAL A 238 13.93 21.49 11.77
C VAL A 238 13.19 20.35 12.48
N VAL A 239 12.39 20.66 13.49
CA VAL A 239 11.62 19.66 14.24
C VAL A 239 10.58 18.96 13.35
N SER A 240 9.84 19.72 12.53
CA SER A 240 8.87 19.13 11.59
C SER A 240 9.57 18.18 10.60
N THR A 241 10.73 18.58 10.07
CA THR A 241 11.52 17.76 9.15
C THR A 241 12.04 16.48 9.82
N ILE A 242 12.47 16.56 11.08
CA ILE A 242 12.87 15.37 11.87
C ILE A 242 11.68 14.41 12.01
N ILE A 243 10.52 14.90 12.45
CA ILE A 243 9.29 14.08 12.58
C ILE A 243 8.92 13.45 11.24
N HIS A 244 9.01 14.20 10.14
CA HIS A 244 8.73 13.74 8.79
C HIS A 244 9.68 12.62 8.35
N ILE A 245 10.99 12.78 8.56
CA ILE A 245 12.00 11.76 8.24
C ILE A 245 11.79 10.50 9.07
N LEU A 246 11.52 10.63 10.39
CA LEU A 246 11.23 9.50 11.27
C LEU A 246 9.99 8.73 10.77
N THR A 247 8.93 9.46 10.38
CA THR A 247 7.69 8.87 9.88
C THR A 247 7.90 8.13 8.56
N GLY A 248 8.56 8.76 7.59
CA GLY A 248 8.88 8.12 6.31
C GLY A 248 9.75 6.87 6.48
N SER A 249 10.76 6.95 7.35
CA SER A 249 11.65 5.83 7.67
C SER A 249 10.92 4.69 8.38
N ALA A 250 9.97 5.01 9.26
CA ALA A 250 9.12 4.02 9.93
C ALA A 250 8.23 3.30 8.92
N ILE A 251 7.61 4.03 7.98
CA ILE A 251 6.80 3.42 6.90
C ILE A 251 7.65 2.47 6.04
N LEU A 252 8.85 2.90 5.64
CA LEU A 252 9.76 2.06 4.85
C LEU A 252 10.17 0.79 5.59
N SER A 253 10.53 0.92 6.87
CA SER A 253 10.89 -0.22 7.73
C SER A 253 9.69 -1.15 7.96
N GLY A 254 8.49 -0.60 8.12
CA GLY A 254 7.25 -1.36 8.24
C GLY A 254 6.91 -2.15 6.99
N PHE A 255 7.08 -1.56 5.79
CA PHE A 255 6.95 -2.32 4.55
C PHE A 255 7.94 -3.48 4.46
N GLY A 256 9.21 -3.25 4.81
CA GLY A 256 10.23 -4.30 4.86
C GLY A 256 9.87 -5.41 5.84
N MET A 257 9.49 -5.04 7.07
CA MET A 257 9.11 -5.98 8.13
C MET A 257 7.92 -6.85 7.72
N VAL A 258 6.82 -6.25 7.25
CA VAL A 258 5.62 -7.01 6.85
C VAL A 258 5.91 -7.88 5.63
N TYR A 259 6.66 -7.36 4.65
CA TYR A 259 7.03 -8.13 3.48
C TYR A 259 7.89 -9.35 3.83
N ASP A 260 8.89 -9.18 4.70
CA ASP A 260 9.75 -10.28 5.14
C ASP A 260 8.98 -11.30 5.98
N LEU A 261 8.05 -10.87 6.84
CA LEU A 261 7.18 -11.79 7.60
C LEU A 261 6.34 -12.67 6.66
N VAL A 262 5.68 -12.06 5.68
CA VAL A 262 4.89 -12.80 4.69
C VAL A 262 5.79 -13.70 3.84
N THR A 263 7.00 -13.24 3.50
CA THR A 263 8.00 -14.03 2.76
C THR A 263 8.45 -15.26 3.55
N LEU A 264 8.74 -15.12 4.85
CA LEU A 264 9.12 -16.23 5.74
C LEU A 264 8.02 -17.27 5.81
N PHE A 265 6.78 -16.84 5.96
CA PHE A 265 5.63 -17.76 5.96
C PHE A 265 5.48 -18.46 4.60
N ALA A 266 5.51 -17.70 3.50
CA ALA A 266 5.29 -18.25 2.17
C ALA A 266 6.41 -19.22 1.72
N VAL A 267 7.67 -18.86 1.93
CA VAL A 267 8.82 -19.69 1.53
C VAL A 267 9.06 -20.81 2.55
N GLY A 268 8.89 -20.53 3.84
CA GLY A 268 9.14 -21.51 4.90
C GLY A 268 8.04 -22.56 5.02
N VAL A 269 6.77 -22.13 5.03
CA VAL A 269 5.60 -22.99 5.30
C VAL A 269 4.88 -23.40 4.02
N MET A 270 4.70 -22.48 3.07
CA MET A 270 3.87 -22.70 1.88
C MET A 270 4.65 -23.21 0.65
N ASP A 271 5.93 -23.53 0.81
CA ASP A 271 6.81 -24.01 -0.27
C ASP A 271 6.98 -23.04 -1.45
N SER A 272 6.78 -21.74 -1.22
CA SER A 272 6.94 -20.72 -2.26
C SER A 272 8.42 -20.59 -2.66
N SER A 273 8.69 -20.45 -3.97
CA SER A 273 10.05 -20.25 -4.47
C SER A 273 10.61 -18.89 -4.04
N PRO A 274 11.87 -18.81 -3.54
CA PRO A 274 12.58 -17.56 -3.26
C PRO A 274 12.55 -16.53 -4.40
N LEU A 275 12.58 -16.99 -5.65
CA LEU A 275 12.49 -16.14 -6.86
C LEU A 275 11.16 -15.37 -6.98
N SER A 276 10.10 -15.85 -6.31
CA SER A 276 8.81 -15.16 -6.30
C SER A 276 8.77 -13.97 -5.32
N TRP A 277 9.85 -13.78 -4.55
CA TRP A 277 9.95 -12.76 -3.50
C TRP A 277 11.13 -11.77 -3.73
N PRO A 278 11.18 -11.05 -4.87
CA PRO A 278 12.19 -10.02 -5.10
C PRO A 278 11.94 -8.80 -4.20
N PRO A 279 12.96 -7.98 -3.91
CA PRO A 279 12.79 -6.78 -3.08
C PRO A 279 11.63 -5.90 -3.55
N ILE A 280 10.92 -5.28 -2.59
CA ILE A 280 9.75 -4.43 -2.88
C ILE A 280 10.13 -3.03 -3.37
N MET A 281 11.35 -2.59 -3.07
CA MET A 281 11.92 -1.28 -3.39
C MET A 281 13.37 -1.48 -3.84
N ASP A 282 13.89 -0.54 -4.63
CA ASP A 282 15.29 -0.53 -5.05
C ASP A 282 16.09 0.39 -4.09
N HIS A 283 16.36 1.63 -4.51
CA HIS A 283 17.12 2.59 -3.70
C HIS A 283 16.47 3.99 -3.68
N PRO A 284 15.31 4.16 -3.01
CA PRO A 284 14.54 5.42 -3.02
C PRO A 284 15.32 6.63 -2.47
N TRP A 285 16.26 6.40 -1.56
CA TRP A 285 17.13 7.43 -1.01
C TRP A 285 18.19 7.94 -2.00
N SER A 286 18.50 7.15 -3.02
CA SER A 286 19.54 7.48 -4.00
C SER A 286 18.99 8.10 -5.29
N SER A 287 17.66 8.11 -5.45
CA SER A 287 16.98 8.60 -6.64
C SER A 287 17.35 10.04 -6.95
N ASP A 288 17.60 10.30 -8.23
CA ASP A 288 18.04 11.59 -8.75
C ASP A 288 17.07 12.21 -9.76
N SER A 289 15.87 11.64 -9.88
CA SER A 289 14.71 12.25 -10.53
C SER A 289 13.42 11.69 -9.93
N MET A 290 12.35 12.48 -9.97
CA MET A 290 11.03 12.05 -9.54
C MET A 290 10.49 10.95 -10.46
N HIS A 291 10.86 10.95 -11.74
CA HIS A 291 10.53 9.86 -12.65
C HIS A 291 11.14 8.54 -12.19
N LYS A 292 12.45 8.50 -11.90
CA LYS A 292 13.13 7.30 -11.40
C LYS A 292 12.58 6.88 -10.04
N PHE A 293 12.35 7.84 -9.14
CA PHE A 293 11.77 7.59 -7.82
C PHE A 293 10.44 6.84 -7.93
N TRP A 294 9.44 7.36 -8.65
CA TRP A 294 8.11 6.73 -8.70
C TRP A 294 8.03 5.50 -9.60
N SER A 295 8.78 5.45 -10.70
CA SER A 295 8.67 4.36 -11.68
C SER A 295 9.51 3.13 -11.33
N LYS A 296 10.60 3.29 -10.58
CA LYS A 296 11.56 2.22 -10.31
C LYS A 296 11.92 2.06 -8.84
N ASP A 297 12.28 3.14 -8.15
CA ASP A 297 12.93 3.01 -6.85
C ASP A 297 11.93 2.88 -5.68
N TRP A 298 10.77 3.52 -5.79
CA TRP A 298 9.64 3.36 -4.87
C TRP A 298 8.88 2.05 -5.13
N HIS A 299 8.13 1.59 -4.13
CA HIS A 299 7.43 0.32 -4.23
C HIS A 299 6.42 0.31 -5.39
N GLN A 300 6.40 -0.79 -6.15
CA GLN A 300 5.45 -0.99 -7.26
C GLN A 300 4.20 -1.78 -6.84
N LEU A 301 4.01 -2.02 -5.54
CA LEU A 301 2.90 -2.83 -5.00
C LEU A 301 1.51 -2.29 -5.39
N LEU A 302 1.30 -0.98 -5.33
CA LEU A 302 -0.02 -0.35 -5.56
C LEU A 302 -0.22 0.17 -6.98
N ARG A 303 0.75 -0.07 -7.88
CA ARG A 303 0.70 0.46 -9.25
C ARG A 303 -0.58 0.05 -9.96
N GLN A 304 -0.92 -1.24 -9.93
CA GLN A 304 -2.12 -1.73 -10.60
C GLN A 304 -3.39 -1.15 -9.98
N THR A 305 -3.42 -1.00 -8.66
CA THR A 305 -4.54 -0.37 -7.95
C THR A 305 -4.82 1.05 -8.45
N PHE A 306 -3.77 1.85 -8.61
CA PHE A 306 -3.91 3.22 -9.10
C PHE A 306 -4.26 3.29 -10.59
N LEU A 307 -3.77 2.33 -11.38
CA LEU A 307 -4.17 2.20 -12.79
C LEU A 307 -5.66 1.88 -12.91
N VAL A 308 -6.18 0.91 -12.14
CA VAL A 308 -7.60 0.54 -12.19
C VAL A 308 -8.50 1.70 -11.77
N PHE A 309 -8.18 2.37 -10.66
CA PHE A 309 -9.03 3.45 -10.16
C PHE A 309 -8.98 4.73 -10.99
N GLY A 310 -7.82 5.09 -11.54
CA GLY A 310 -7.64 6.38 -12.20
C GLY A 310 -6.85 6.34 -13.50
N GLY A 311 -5.85 5.47 -13.62
CA GLY A 311 -5.04 5.39 -14.83
C GLY A 311 -5.84 4.98 -16.08
N TYR A 312 -6.61 3.90 -16.04
CA TYR A 312 -7.40 3.44 -17.19
C TYR A 312 -8.56 4.40 -17.52
N PRO A 313 -9.38 4.86 -16.55
CA PRO A 313 -10.39 5.89 -16.83
C PRO A 313 -9.76 7.19 -17.36
N GLY A 314 -8.66 7.64 -16.77
CA GLY A 314 -7.92 8.81 -17.22
C GLY A 314 -7.36 8.64 -18.63
N LYS A 315 -6.91 7.43 -18.99
CA LYS A 315 -6.45 7.13 -20.35
C LYS A 315 -7.56 7.28 -21.38
N TRP A 316 -8.78 6.84 -21.05
CA TRP A 316 -9.93 6.99 -21.92
C TRP A 316 -10.29 8.46 -22.16
N LEU A 317 -10.18 9.31 -21.12
CA LEU A 317 -10.53 10.73 -21.21
C LEU A 317 -9.44 11.60 -21.85
N GLY A 318 -8.16 11.28 -21.65
CA GLY A 318 -7.06 12.20 -22.01
C GLY A 318 -5.78 11.50 -22.48
N GLY A 319 -5.87 10.26 -22.96
CA GLY A 319 -4.73 9.49 -23.45
C GLY A 319 -3.64 9.30 -22.39
N ASN A 320 -2.37 9.31 -22.81
CA ASN A 320 -1.24 9.06 -21.90
C ASN A 320 -1.10 10.11 -20.78
N ILE A 321 -1.49 11.37 -21.04
CA ILE A 321 -1.48 12.43 -20.04
C ILE A 321 -2.60 12.19 -19.03
N GLY A 322 -3.82 11.89 -19.50
CA GLY A 322 -4.93 11.53 -18.62
C GLY A 322 -4.63 10.30 -17.76
N MET A 323 -3.94 9.30 -18.31
CA MET A 323 -3.46 8.13 -17.55
C MET A 323 -2.52 8.53 -16.41
N LEU A 324 -1.56 9.43 -16.67
CA LEU A 324 -0.61 9.92 -15.67
C LEU A 324 -1.34 10.65 -14.52
N PHE A 325 -2.17 11.64 -14.85
CA PHE A 325 -2.91 12.42 -13.86
C PHE A 325 -3.90 11.56 -13.09
N GLY A 326 -4.66 10.70 -13.78
CA GLY A 326 -5.62 9.80 -13.16
C GLY A 326 -4.96 8.84 -12.16
N THR A 327 -3.79 8.28 -12.51
CA THR A 327 -3.04 7.38 -11.61
C THR A 327 -2.65 8.10 -10.31
N PHE A 328 -2.09 9.30 -10.41
CA PHE A 328 -1.63 10.05 -9.24
C PHE A 328 -2.78 10.61 -8.41
N LEU A 329 -3.86 11.05 -9.04
CA LEU A 329 -5.07 11.46 -8.33
C LEU A 329 -5.68 10.28 -7.56
N ALA A 330 -5.78 9.11 -8.19
CA ALA A 330 -6.22 7.88 -7.53
C ALA A 330 -5.31 7.48 -6.36
N SER A 331 -3.99 7.63 -6.51
CA SER A 331 -3.04 7.42 -5.39
C SER A 331 -3.32 8.34 -4.22
N GLY A 332 -3.57 9.62 -4.48
CA GLY A 332 -3.92 10.59 -3.44
C GLY A 332 -5.23 10.27 -2.71
N LEU A 333 -6.29 10.01 -3.48
CA LEU A 333 -7.59 9.62 -2.94
C LEU A 333 -7.55 8.30 -2.20
N PHE A 334 -6.73 7.34 -2.63
CA PHE A 334 -6.54 6.06 -1.94
C PHE A 334 -6.06 6.27 -0.50
N HIS A 335 -5.06 7.12 -0.29
CA HIS A 335 -4.56 7.43 1.06
C HIS A 335 -5.59 8.19 1.88
N GLU A 336 -6.29 9.14 1.27
CA GLU A 336 -7.21 10.01 1.99
C GLU A 336 -8.53 9.32 2.36
N CYS A 337 -9.15 8.60 1.43
CA CYS A 337 -10.34 7.81 1.71
C CYS A 337 -10.06 6.73 2.77
N ALA A 338 -8.86 6.14 2.77
CA ALA A 338 -8.49 5.20 3.81
C ALA A 338 -8.29 5.87 5.18
N MET A 339 -7.76 7.09 5.23
CA MET A 339 -7.63 7.85 6.48
C MET A 339 -8.96 8.25 7.10
N TYR A 340 -10.00 8.46 6.28
CA TYR A 340 -11.33 8.82 6.76
C TYR A 340 -11.89 7.81 7.79
N SER A 341 -11.50 6.54 7.70
CA SER A 341 -11.95 5.49 8.61
C SER A 341 -11.48 5.68 10.05
N MET A 342 -10.39 6.44 10.26
CA MET A 342 -9.91 6.84 11.59
C MET A 342 -10.82 7.84 12.29
N ALA A 343 -11.89 8.29 11.64
CA ALA A 343 -12.93 9.18 12.17
C ALA A 343 -12.38 10.54 12.66
N ARG A 344 -11.45 11.12 11.87
CA ARG A 344 -10.81 12.43 12.14
C ARG A 344 -11.01 13.45 11.00
N GLY A 345 -12.06 13.26 10.20
CA GLY A 345 -12.37 14.13 9.07
C GLY A 345 -11.56 13.84 7.81
N PHE A 346 -11.83 14.63 6.77
CA PHE A 346 -11.19 14.54 5.46
C PHE A 346 -10.20 15.71 5.29
N ASP A 347 -9.01 15.44 4.76
CA ASP A 347 -7.95 16.41 4.51
C ASP A 347 -7.29 16.15 3.15
N HIS A 348 -7.44 17.09 2.21
CA HIS A 348 -6.97 16.90 0.84
C HIS A 348 -5.44 17.01 0.67
N SER A 349 -4.64 17.21 1.74
CA SER A 349 -3.19 17.39 1.64
C SER A 349 -2.49 16.21 0.93
N ALA A 350 -2.90 14.98 1.22
CA ALA A 350 -2.39 13.80 0.52
C ALA A 350 -2.79 13.82 -0.96
N THR A 351 -4.06 14.08 -1.25
CA THR A 351 -4.59 14.15 -2.60
C THR A 351 -3.86 15.19 -3.45
N ILE A 352 -3.62 16.38 -2.90
CA ILE A 352 -2.90 17.47 -3.56
C ILE A 352 -1.45 17.06 -3.81
N PHE A 353 -0.73 16.54 -2.82
CA PHE A 353 0.67 16.14 -2.97
C PHE A 353 0.86 15.10 -4.07
N PHE A 354 0.03 14.05 -4.07
CA PHE A 354 0.11 13.00 -5.08
C PHE A 354 -0.32 13.52 -6.45
N ALA A 355 -1.42 14.26 -6.56
CA ALA A 355 -1.86 14.84 -7.83
C ALA A 355 -0.81 15.77 -8.46
N ALA A 356 -0.08 16.53 -7.63
CA ALA A 356 1.02 17.40 -8.06
C ALA A 356 2.21 16.65 -8.68
N GLN A 357 2.32 15.33 -8.46
CA GLN A 357 3.38 14.52 -9.10
C GLN A 357 3.20 14.44 -10.62
N GLY A 358 1.96 14.47 -11.14
CA GLY A 358 1.70 14.51 -12.58
C GLY A 358 2.40 15.69 -13.27
N PRO A 359 2.13 16.95 -12.85
CA PRO A 359 2.84 18.12 -13.31
C PRO A 359 4.36 18.04 -13.11
N VAL A 360 4.83 17.57 -11.96
CA VAL A 360 6.27 17.41 -11.68
C VAL A 360 6.96 16.50 -12.71
N LEU A 361 6.35 15.37 -13.06
CA LEU A 361 6.91 14.47 -14.07
C LEU A 361 6.85 15.05 -15.49
N ILE A 362 5.84 15.88 -15.80
CA ILE A 362 5.78 16.61 -17.06
C ILE A 362 6.90 17.65 -17.12
N LEU A 363 7.15 18.37 -16.02
CA LEU A 363 8.24 19.34 -15.93
C LEU A 363 9.61 18.68 -16.13
N GLU A 364 9.87 17.50 -15.57
CA GLU A 364 11.11 16.75 -15.84
C GLU A 364 11.24 16.36 -17.32
N ARG A 365 10.13 16.01 -17.98
CA ARG A 365 10.14 15.73 -19.43
C ARG A 365 10.38 16.99 -20.26
N LEU A 366 9.80 18.12 -19.88
CA LEU A 366 10.03 19.41 -20.52
C LEU A 366 11.47 19.86 -20.33
N TRP A 367 12.03 19.69 -19.13
CA TRP A 367 13.45 19.92 -18.86
C TRP A 367 14.34 19.15 -19.82
N LYS A 368 14.07 17.85 -20.03
CA LYS A 368 14.78 17.05 -21.03
C LYS A 368 14.63 17.60 -22.44
N LYS A 369 13.42 18.02 -22.83
CA LYS A 369 13.14 18.56 -24.16
C LYS A 369 13.89 19.88 -24.41
N VAL A 370 13.97 20.75 -23.40
CA VAL A 370 14.58 22.08 -23.52
C VAL A 370 16.11 22.02 -23.39
N THR A 371 16.63 21.24 -22.43
CA THR A 371 18.06 21.21 -22.12
C THR A 371 18.83 20.08 -22.83
N GLY A 372 18.11 19.11 -23.42
CA GLY A 372 18.68 17.87 -23.95
C GLY A 372 19.15 16.87 -22.88
N ARG A 373 19.06 17.21 -21.58
CA ARG A 373 19.56 16.39 -20.47
C ARG A 373 18.43 15.91 -19.56
N ASN A 374 18.50 14.65 -19.11
CA ASN A 374 17.57 14.19 -18.08
C ASN A 374 17.89 14.89 -16.74
N VAL A 375 16.88 15.02 -15.87
CA VAL A 375 17.13 15.34 -14.46
C VAL A 375 17.86 14.15 -13.84
N GLN A 376 19.08 14.37 -13.34
CA GLN A 376 19.93 13.33 -12.77
C GLN A 376 21.05 13.93 -11.90
N GLY A 377 21.83 13.07 -11.25
CA GLY A 377 22.98 13.47 -10.44
C GLY A 377 22.60 14.24 -9.17
N THR A 378 23.55 15.01 -8.61
CA THR A 378 23.37 15.68 -7.31
C THR A 378 22.23 16.70 -7.32
N ALA A 379 22.12 17.52 -8.37
CA ALA A 379 21.04 18.51 -8.47
C ALA A 379 19.65 17.83 -8.56
N GLY A 380 19.55 16.75 -9.34
CA GLY A 380 18.35 15.94 -9.41
C GLY A 380 18.00 15.26 -8.08
N ARG A 381 19.00 14.80 -7.31
CA ARG A 381 18.79 14.27 -5.96
C ARG A 381 18.29 15.33 -4.99
N LEU A 382 18.84 16.54 -5.03
CA LEU A 382 18.34 17.67 -4.23
C LEU A 382 16.89 18.02 -4.60
N TRP A 383 16.55 17.94 -5.89
CA TRP A 383 15.18 18.09 -6.37
C TRP A 383 14.22 17.03 -5.80
N VAL A 384 14.62 15.75 -5.83
CA VAL A 384 13.85 14.67 -5.20
C VAL A 384 13.68 14.92 -3.70
N TYR A 385 14.75 15.34 -3.01
CA TYR A 385 14.69 15.64 -1.58
C TYR A 385 13.79 16.83 -1.27
N PHE A 386 13.81 17.88 -2.08
CA PHE A 386 12.88 18.99 -1.95
C PHE A 386 11.42 18.50 -2.05
N MET A 387 11.10 17.69 -3.06
CA MET A 387 9.76 17.14 -3.22
C MET A 387 9.35 16.24 -2.05
N MET A 388 10.23 15.34 -1.62
CA MET A 388 9.89 14.33 -0.61
C MET A 388 10.00 14.79 0.83
N PHE A 389 10.83 15.79 1.15
CA PHE A 389 11.06 16.26 2.53
C PHE A 389 10.52 17.66 2.79
N VAL A 390 10.23 18.45 1.76
CA VAL A 390 9.63 19.79 1.91
C VAL A 390 8.18 19.77 1.42
N ALA A 391 7.95 19.47 0.14
CA ALA A 391 6.60 19.55 -0.44
C ALA A 391 5.62 18.50 0.14
N ALA A 392 6.12 17.38 0.64
CA ALA A 392 5.32 16.32 1.26
C ALA A 392 4.91 16.59 2.72
N GLN A 393 5.49 17.59 3.39
CA GLN A 393 5.22 17.82 4.83
C GLN A 393 3.74 18.08 5.17
N PRO A 394 2.95 18.83 4.36
CA PRO A 394 1.53 19.02 4.65
C PRO A 394 0.75 17.70 4.74
N MET A 395 1.06 16.73 3.86
CA MET A 395 0.45 15.40 3.89
C MET A 395 0.79 14.64 5.18
N VAL A 396 2.06 14.62 5.57
CA VAL A 396 2.49 13.92 6.79
C VAL A 396 1.96 14.60 8.05
N ASN A 397 1.89 15.94 8.05
CA ASN A 397 1.24 16.70 9.10
C ASN A 397 -0.25 16.35 9.22
N ALA A 398 -0.96 16.21 8.09
CA ALA A 398 -2.36 15.78 8.09
C ALA A 398 -2.53 14.36 8.67
N TRP A 399 -1.61 13.44 8.42
CA TRP A 399 -1.63 12.11 9.05
C TRP A 399 -1.43 12.19 10.57
N HIS A 400 -0.46 12.99 11.04
CA HIS A 400 -0.19 13.14 12.48
C HIS A 400 -1.29 13.88 13.23
N ARG A 401 -1.90 14.90 12.62
CA ARG A 401 -3.08 15.59 13.17
C ARG A 401 -4.28 14.64 13.37
N ARG A 402 -4.30 13.52 12.66
CA ARG A 402 -5.33 12.48 12.74
C ARG A 402 -4.92 11.30 13.62
N GLY A 403 -3.81 11.40 14.35
CA GLY A 403 -3.40 10.44 15.37
C GLY A 403 -2.56 9.28 14.86
N LEU A 404 -2.02 9.34 13.62
CA LEU A 404 -1.22 8.25 13.08
C LEU A 404 -0.01 7.93 13.96
N GLY A 405 0.73 8.94 14.45
CA GLY A 405 1.91 8.76 15.30
C GLY A 405 1.63 8.08 16.65
N GLY A 406 0.41 8.23 17.17
CA GLY A 406 -0.04 7.56 18.40
C GLY A 406 -0.56 6.14 18.21
N GLY A 407 -0.77 5.69 16.97
CA GLY A 407 -1.18 4.33 16.68
C GLY A 407 -0.17 3.30 17.20
N MET A 408 -0.67 2.14 17.63
CA MET A 408 0.14 1.02 18.06
C MET A 408 0.43 0.13 16.87
N VAL A 409 1.63 0.26 16.31
CA VAL A 409 2.12 -0.63 15.25
C VAL A 409 2.86 -1.81 15.86
N ILE A 410 3.73 -1.53 16.84
CA ILE A 410 4.43 -2.53 17.64
C ILE A 410 3.79 -2.57 19.05
N PRO A 411 3.25 -3.72 19.48
CA PRO A 411 2.75 -3.87 20.84
C PRO A 411 3.83 -3.58 21.89
N PRO A 412 3.54 -2.80 22.95
CA PRO A 412 4.52 -2.46 23.97
C PRO A 412 5.23 -3.68 24.56
N ILE A 413 4.54 -4.82 24.70
CA ILE A 413 5.09 -6.03 25.31
C ILE A 413 6.27 -6.64 24.52
N ILE A 414 6.38 -6.36 23.21
CA ILE A 414 7.46 -6.86 22.35
C ILE A 414 8.40 -5.73 21.89
N SER A 415 8.46 -4.60 22.58
CA SER A 415 9.19 -3.39 22.16
C SER A 415 10.51 -3.17 22.92
N PRO A 416 11.65 -3.73 22.48
CA PRO A 416 12.95 -3.47 23.09
C PRO A 416 13.26 -1.97 23.27
N ALA A 417 12.84 -1.12 22.33
CA ALA A 417 13.07 0.32 22.41
C ALA A 417 12.40 0.93 23.65
N ARG A 418 11.15 0.56 23.94
CA ARG A 418 10.41 1.09 25.10
C ARG A 418 10.88 0.50 26.43
N TRP A 419 11.26 -0.78 26.44
CA TRP A 419 11.72 -1.46 27.66
C TRP A 419 13.15 -1.11 28.04
N ILE A 420 14.04 -0.93 27.06
CA ILE A 420 15.49 -0.85 27.29
C ILE A 420 16.03 0.52 26.87
N ILE A 421 15.85 0.90 25.60
CA ILE A 421 16.55 2.05 25.01
C ILE A 421 16.05 3.37 25.64
N LEU A 422 14.74 3.60 25.66
CA LEU A 422 14.19 4.85 26.20
C LEU A 422 14.46 5.05 27.70
N PRO A 423 14.28 4.04 28.57
CA PRO A 423 14.64 4.19 29.99
C PRO A 423 16.12 4.46 30.22
N LEU A 424 17.02 3.83 29.46
CA LEU A 424 18.46 4.09 29.55
C LEU A 424 18.81 5.52 29.12
N LEU A 425 18.25 5.99 28.01
CA LEU A 425 18.44 7.38 27.54
C LEU A 425 17.96 8.39 28.59
N LYS A 426 16.79 8.17 29.20
CA LYS A 426 16.29 9.02 30.29
C LYS A 426 17.26 9.06 31.47
N LYS A 427 17.81 7.92 31.88
CA LYS A 427 18.81 7.85 32.96
C LYS A 427 20.11 8.58 32.60
N LEU A 428 20.58 8.49 31.36
CA LEU A 428 21.79 9.18 30.90
C LEU A 428 21.61 10.71 30.88
N ILE A 429 20.47 11.19 30.35
CA ILE A 429 20.16 12.62 30.32
C ILE A 429 20.01 13.17 31.74
N ALA A 430 19.38 12.42 32.65
CA ALA A 430 19.21 12.82 34.05
C ALA A 430 20.51 12.86 34.85
N ARG A 431 21.57 12.17 34.41
CA ARG A 431 22.91 12.20 35.03
C ARG A 431 23.81 13.31 34.49
N GLY A 432 23.48 13.87 33.33
CA GLY A 432 24.23 14.97 32.70
C GLY A 432 23.68 16.36 33.01
N ARG A 433 22.61 16.44 33.81
CA ARG A 433 22.12 17.66 34.49
C ARG A 433 22.51 17.56 35.95
#